data_AF-A0A1Q4Z3P5-F1
#
_entry.id   AF-A0A1Q4Z3P5-F1
#
_cell.length_a   1.000
_cell.length_b   1.000
_cell.length_c   1.000
_cell.angle_alpha   90.00
_cell.angle_beta   90.00
_cell.angle_gamma   90.00
#
_symmetry.space_group_name_H-M   'P 1'
#
loop_
_entity.id
_entity.type
_entity.pdbx_description
1 polymer ?
#
loop_
_entity_poly.entity_id
_entity_poly.type
_entity_poly.pdbx_seq_one_letter_code
_entity_poly.pdbx_strand_id
1 'polypeptide(L)' 'MVDDTTTEVELYGGPLDGWVVPVDTGDPDPWTAIISDYGEHPGGRSLYAPDATGRWNWVRDLRPEEI' A
#
# COMPACT_ATOMS: atom_id res chain seq x y z
N MET A 1 15.74 2.21 20.30
CA MET A 1 15.48 0.92 19.63
C MET A 1 14.87 1.33 18.32
N VAL A 2 15.55 1.10 17.19
CA VAL A 2 14.90 1.23 15.89
C VAL A 2 14.13 -0.07 15.74
N ASP A 3 12.82 -0.02 15.90
CA ASP A 3 11.99 -1.19 15.65
C ASP A 3 12.11 -1.48 14.14
N ASP A 4 12.86 -2.53 13.81
CA ASP A 4 13.06 -3.06 12.45
C ASP A 4 11.80 -3.82 11.99
N THR A 5 10.60 -3.34 12.34
CA THR A 5 9.31 -3.99 12.06
C THR A 5 8.84 -3.75 10.62
N THR A 6 9.77 -3.41 9.73
CA THR A 6 9.46 -3.23 8.31
C THR A 6 9.58 -4.58 7.61
N THR A 7 8.49 -5.06 7.01
CA THR A 7 8.50 -6.29 6.18
C THR A 7 8.22 -5.95 4.74
N GLU A 8 8.80 -6.71 3.82
CA GLU A 8 8.46 -6.63 2.41
C GLU A 8 7.17 -7.39 2.13
N VAL A 9 6.24 -6.77 1.42
CA VAL A 9 4.93 -7.36 1.06
C VAL A 9 4.64 -7.19 -0.42
N GLU A 10 4.04 -8.21 -1.02
CA GLU A 10 3.59 -8.17 -2.41
C GLU A 10 2.16 -7.61 -2.47
N LEU A 11 1.93 -6.70 -3.42
CA LEU A 11 0.66 -6.01 -3.63
C LEU A 11 -0.19 -6.73 -4.67
N TYR A 12 -1.51 -6.72 -4.47
CA TYR A 12 -2.46 -7.44 -5.31
C TYR A 12 -3.69 -6.61 -5.69
N GLY A 13 -4.20 -6.83 -6.90
CA GLY A 13 -5.51 -6.37 -7.35
C GLY A 13 -5.62 -4.89 -7.73
N GLY A 14 -4.49 -4.18 -7.79
CA GLY A 14 -4.44 -2.76 -8.11
C GLY A 14 -3.43 -2.42 -9.22
N PRO A 15 -3.17 -1.13 -9.46
CA PRO A 15 -2.24 -0.69 -10.49
C PRO A 15 -0.77 -1.06 -10.22
N LEU A 16 -0.44 -1.50 -9.00
CA LEU A 16 0.88 -1.98 -8.59
C LEU A 16 0.86 -3.49 -8.29
N ASP A 17 -0.07 -4.25 -8.87
CA ASP A 17 -0.12 -5.71 -8.73
C ASP A 17 1.25 -6.36 -9.03
N GLY A 18 1.70 -7.24 -8.15
CA GLY A 18 3.00 -7.92 -8.21
C GLY A 18 4.20 -7.09 -7.74
N TRP A 19 4.00 -5.84 -7.30
CA TRP A 19 5.09 -5.04 -6.71
C TRP A 19 5.32 -5.42 -5.25
N VAL A 20 6.59 -5.37 -4.85
CA VAL A 20 7.01 -5.61 -3.47
C VAL A 20 7.41 -4.28 -2.82
N VAL A 21 6.81 -3.97 -1.67
CA VAL A 21 7.09 -2.73 -0.93
C VAL A 21 7.36 -2.99 0.55
N PRO A 22 8.22 -2.18 1.20
CA PRO A 22 8.42 -2.22 2.64
C PRO A 22 7.24 -1.57 3.38
N VAL A 23 6.67 -2.27 4.36
CA VAL A 23 5.57 -1.80 5.21
C VAL A 23 5.88 -2.04 6.68
N ASP A 24 5.47 -1.11 7.55
CA ASP A 24 5.63 -1.27 8.99
C ASP A 24 4.52 -2.17 9.54
N THR A 25 4.92 -3.30 10.11
CA THR A 25 4.02 -4.28 10.76
C THR A 25 3.81 -4.02 12.25
N GLY A 26 4.60 -3.12 12.83
CA GLY A 26 4.42 -2.63 14.18
C GLY A 26 3.29 -1.60 14.29
N ASP A 27 2.82 -1.06 13.15
CA ASP A 27 1.68 -0.17 13.10
C ASP A 27 0.36 -0.96 13.25
N PRO A 28 -0.54 -0.59 14.19
CA PRO A 28 -1.83 -1.24 14.35
C PRO A 28 -2.77 -1.03 13.15
N ASP A 29 -2.51 -0.02 12.32
CA ASP A 29 -3.24 0.31 11.10
C ASP A 29 -2.25 0.41 9.93
N PRO A 30 -1.70 -0.72 9.45
CA PRO A 30 -0.65 -0.76 8.43
C PRO A 30 -1.24 -0.49 7.05
N TRP A 31 -1.76 0.71 6.82
CA TRP A 31 -2.34 1.13 5.56
C TRP A 31 -1.28 1.89 4.78
N THR A 32 -0.97 1.43 3.56
CA THR A 32 0.12 2.01 2.76
C THR A 32 -0.44 2.63 1.50
N ALA A 33 -0.29 3.95 1.41
CA ALA A 33 -0.63 4.74 0.22
C ALA A 33 0.62 4.93 -0.63
N ILE A 34 0.64 4.32 -1.82
CA ILE A 34 1.80 4.30 -2.71
C ILE A 34 1.51 5.17 -3.91
N ILE A 35 2.43 6.06 -4.25
CA ILE A 35 2.32 6.86 -5.47
C ILE A 35 2.33 5.91 -6.67
N SER A 36 1.28 5.95 -7.47
CA SER A 36 1.14 5.15 -8.68
C SER A 36 0.81 6.08 -9.83
N ASP A 37 1.76 6.25 -10.74
CA ASP A 37 1.51 6.94 -12.03
C ASP A 37 0.62 6.12 -12.97
N TYR A 38 0.34 4.86 -12.62
CA TYR A 38 -0.50 3.92 -13.36
C TYR A 38 -1.93 3.80 -12.81
N GLY A 39 -2.28 4.53 -11.74
CA GLY A 39 -3.62 4.55 -11.17
C GLY A 39 -4.64 5.32 -12.01
N GLU A 40 -5.91 5.33 -11.57
CA GLU A 40 -7.01 6.01 -12.28
C GLU A 40 -6.78 7.55 -12.45
N HIS A 41 -5.86 8.13 -11.68
CA HIS A 41 -5.45 9.53 -11.74
C HIS A 41 -3.93 9.66 -11.90
N PRO A 42 -3.41 10.39 -12.92
CA PRO A 42 -1.99 10.69 -13.04
C PRO A 42 -1.48 11.43 -11.79
N GLY A 43 -0.47 10.88 -11.10
CA GLY A 43 0.04 11.41 -9.84
C GLY A 43 -0.80 11.09 -8.59
N GLY A 44 -1.78 10.20 -8.70
CA GLY A 44 -2.56 9.69 -7.56
C GLY A 44 -1.77 8.71 -6.68
N ARG A 45 -2.33 8.38 -5.51
CA ARG A 45 -1.81 7.30 -4.66
C ARG A 45 -2.79 6.15 -4.62
N SER A 46 -2.31 4.93 -4.77
CA SER A 46 -3.11 3.72 -4.59
C SER A 46 -2.94 3.22 -3.16
N LEU A 47 -4.07 3.06 -2.46
CA LEU A 47 -4.10 2.62 -1.08
C LEU A 47 -4.22 1.09 -1.03
N TYR A 48 -3.30 0.47 -0.31
CA TYR A 48 -3.29 -0.97 -0.05
C TYR A 48 -3.41 -1.24 1.45
N ALA A 49 -4.13 -2.30 1.79
CA ALA A 49 -4.26 -2.78 3.15
C ALA A 49 -4.13 -4.31 3.20
N PRO A 50 -3.58 -4.86 4.29
CA PRO A 50 -3.56 -6.30 4.48
C PRO A 50 -4.98 -6.83 4.70
N ASP A 51 -5.31 -7.96 4.07
CA ASP A 51 -6.50 -8.73 4.37
C ASP A 51 -6.30 -9.67 5.57
N ALA A 52 -7.35 -10.40 5.95
CA ALA A 52 -7.31 -11.37 7.05
C ALA A 52 -6.33 -12.53 6.83
N THR A 53 -5.81 -12.70 5.61
CA THR A 53 -4.80 -13.71 5.25
C THR A 53 -3.37 -13.15 5.20
N GLY A 54 -3.21 -11.84 5.41
CA GLY A 54 -1.94 -11.12 5.33
C GLY A 54 -1.55 -10.68 3.91
N ARG A 55 -2.44 -10.82 2.92
CA ARG A 55 -2.21 -10.33 1.55
C ARG A 55 -2.57 -8.87 1.44
N TRP A 56 -1.72 -8.10 0.78
CA TRP A 56 -1.94 -6.67 0.60
C TRP A 56 -2.75 -6.42 -0.64
N ASN A 57 -4.03 -6.10 -0.45
CA ASN A 57 -4.96 -5.89 -1.54
C ASN A 57 -5.20 -4.40 -1.74
N TRP A 58 -5.35 -4.01 -3.00
CA TRP A 58 -5.78 -2.67 -3.36
C TRP A 58 -7.18 -2.40 -2.80
N VAL A 59 -7.32 -1.26 -2.12
CA VAL A 59 -8.57 -0.83 -1.52
C VAL A 59 -9.24 0.22 -2.39
N ARG A 60 -8.51 1.29 -2.72
CA ARG A 60 -8.96 2.38 -3.57
C ARG A 60 -7.80 3.25 -4.03
N ASP A 61 -8.02 4.01 -5.09
CA ASP A 61 -7.16 5.14 -5.41
C ASP A 61 -7.58 6.37 -4.59
N LEU A 62 -6.57 7.08 -4.08
CA LEU A 62 -6.68 8.35 -3.39
C LEU A 62 -6.35 9.45 -4.38
N ARG A 63 -7.24 10.45 -4.43
CA ARG A 63 -6.97 11.66 -5.19
C ARG A 63 -5.83 12.45 -4.52
N PRO A 64 -5.06 13.23 -5.29
CA PRO A 64 -4.02 14.09 -4.74
C PRO A 64 -4.53 15.13 -3.73
N GLU A 65 -5.83 15.43 -3.75
CA GLU A 65 -6.54 16.32 -2.80
C GLU A 65 -6.99 15.64 -1.49
N GLU A 66 -6.90 14.31 -1.39
CA GLU A 66 -7.31 13.51 -0.21
C GLU A 66 -6.12 13.12 0.70
N ILE A 67 -4.94 13.70 0.48
CA ILE A 67 -3.68 13.42 1.19
C ILE A 67 -3.36 14.51 2.22
#